data_AF-A0A5C4XQL0-F1
#
_entry.id   AF-A0A5C4XQL0-F1
#
_cell.length_a   1.000
_cell.length_b   1.000
_cell.length_c   1.000
_cell.angle_alpha   90.00
_cell.angle_beta   90.00
_cell.angle_gamma   90.00
#
_symmetry.space_group_name_H-M   'P 1'
#
loop_
_entity.id
_entity.type
_entity.pdbx_description
1 polymer ?
#
loop_
_entity_poly.entity_id
_entity_poly.type
_entity_poly.pdbx_seq_one_letter_code
_entity_poly.pdbx_strand_id
1 'polypeptide(L)'
;MAFDVSKFKPKSADELFDGLVSVVKDVALEQWTQIKGEMTYHFKFIAEKTAEVAAKLAGGIIDDKEADATLHLLEVNLNSALKQFAFMAYVTAQKILSAVFNLLKSAIRNLTGVKLLF
;
A
#
# COMPACT_ATOMS: atom_id res chain seq x y z
N MET A 1 10.48 15.80 4.86
CA MET A 1 9.71 16.45 5.96
C MET A 1 8.25 16.32 5.59
N ALA A 2 7.41 15.84 6.50
CA ALA A 2 5.98 15.68 6.23
C ALA A 2 5.32 17.06 6.07
N PHE A 3 4.44 17.20 5.10
CA PHE A 3 3.67 18.42 4.86
C PHE A 3 2.76 18.73 6.07
N ASP A 4 2.94 19.90 6.71
CA ASP A 4 2.12 20.30 7.88
C ASP A 4 0.77 20.90 7.42
N VAL A 5 -0.19 20.00 7.23
CA VAL A 5 -1.58 20.33 6.85
C VAL A 5 -2.21 21.34 7.82
N SER A 6 -1.85 21.31 9.10
CA SER A 6 -2.53 22.10 10.13
C SER A 6 -2.27 23.60 10.01
N LYS A 7 -1.14 23.99 9.41
CA LYS A 7 -0.72 25.39 9.22
C LYS A 7 -0.82 25.87 7.78
N PHE A 8 -1.30 25.02 6.88
CA PHE A 8 -1.36 25.34 5.46
C PHE A 8 -2.34 26.49 5.18
N LYS A 9 -1.85 27.56 4.56
CA LYS A 9 -2.61 28.78 4.25
C LYS A 9 -2.24 29.27 2.84
N PRO A 10 -2.83 28.67 1.79
CA PRO A 10 -2.48 29.00 0.42
C PRO A 10 -2.94 30.42 0.08
N LYS A 11 -2.09 31.18 -0.62
CA LYS A 11 -2.36 32.55 -1.06
C LYS A 11 -2.94 32.62 -2.48
N SER A 12 -2.83 31.54 -3.24
CA SER A 12 -3.30 31.43 -4.62
C SER A 12 -3.86 30.04 -4.91
N ALA A 13 -4.51 29.90 -6.08
CA ALA A 13 -4.94 28.60 -6.59
C ALA A 13 -3.75 27.66 -6.85
N ASP A 14 -2.63 28.19 -7.32
CA ASP A 14 -1.41 27.41 -7.59
C ASP A 14 -0.81 26.85 -6.29
N GLU A 15 -0.71 27.67 -5.24
CA GLU A 15 -0.24 27.19 -3.93
C GLU A 15 -1.15 26.09 -3.37
N LEU A 16 -2.47 26.21 -3.57
CA LEU A 16 -3.44 25.18 -3.19
C LEU A 16 -3.23 23.89 -3.98
N PHE A 17 -3.06 23.99 -5.31
CA PHE A 17 -2.79 22.84 -6.18
C PHE A 17 -1.50 22.12 -5.77
N ASP A 18 -0.42 22.85 -5.53
CA ASP A 18 0.85 22.28 -5.10
C ASP A 18 0.72 21.56 -3.74
N GLY A 19 -0.01 22.15 -2.79
CA GLY A 19 -0.33 21.51 -1.52
C GLY A 19 -1.09 20.19 -1.70
N LEU A 20 -2.10 20.18 -2.58
CA LEU A 20 -2.87 18.98 -2.90
C LEU A 20 -1.98 17.88 -3.50
N VAL A 21 -1.16 18.23 -4.49
CA VAL A 21 -0.20 17.30 -5.10
C VAL A 21 0.79 16.76 -4.07
N SER A 22 1.29 17.60 -3.17
CA SER A 22 2.21 17.18 -2.10
C SER A 22 1.56 16.15 -1.18
N VAL A 23 0.33 16.39 -0.72
CA VAL A 23 -0.38 15.46 0.16
C VAL A 23 -0.69 14.13 -0.54
N VAL A 24 -1.13 14.19 -1.80
CA VAL A 24 -1.37 12.98 -2.62
C VAL A 24 -0.08 12.17 -2.75
N LYS A 25 1.04 12.84 -3.05
CA LYS A 25 2.34 12.20 -3.23
C LYS A 25 2.82 11.54 -1.94
N ASP A 26 2.73 12.22 -0.80
CA ASP A 26 3.17 11.71 0.49
C ASP A 26 2.39 10.45 0.88
N VAL A 27 1.05 10.49 0.77
CA VAL A 27 0.19 9.33 1.05
C VAL A 27 0.46 8.19 0.08
N ALA A 28 0.59 8.47 -1.21
CA ALA A 28 0.86 7.45 -2.22
C ALA A 28 2.21 6.76 -1.98
N LEU A 29 3.26 7.51 -1.64
CA LEU A 29 4.59 6.96 -1.34
C LEU A 29 4.59 6.09 -0.07
N GLU A 30 3.91 6.55 0.99
CA GLU A 30 3.77 5.77 2.22
C GLU A 30 3.06 4.45 1.95
N GLN A 31 1.92 4.49 1.24
CA GLN A 31 1.15 3.30 0.92
C GLN A 31 1.89 2.37 -0.03
N TRP A 32 2.57 2.91 -1.04
CA TRP A 32 3.42 2.11 -1.93
C TRP A 32 4.51 1.37 -1.16
N THR A 33 5.14 2.03 -0.18
CA THR A 33 6.17 1.41 0.66
C THR A 33 5.61 0.23 1.46
N GLN A 34 4.40 0.39 2.01
CA GLN A 34 3.70 -0.69 2.73
C GLN A 34 3.37 -1.86 1.80
N ILE A 35 2.73 -1.59 0.65
CA ILE A 35 2.39 -2.63 -0.34
C ILE A 35 3.65 -3.37 -0.81
N LYS A 36 4.72 -2.64 -1.13
CA LYS A 36 5.99 -3.23 -1.56
C LYS A 36 6.59 -4.13 -0.47
N GLY A 37 6.50 -3.73 0.81
CA GLY A 37 6.95 -4.53 1.94
C GLY A 37 6.23 -5.87 2.00
N GLU A 38 4.90 -5.85 1.96
CA GLU A 38 4.06 -7.05 1.97
C GLU A 38 4.34 -7.95 0.75
N MET A 39 4.41 -7.38 -0.46
CA MET A 39 4.76 -8.12 -1.68
C MET A 39 6.12 -8.81 -1.55
N THR A 40 7.12 -8.10 -1.02
CA THR A 40 8.47 -8.63 -0.84
C THR A 40 8.46 -9.83 0.12
N TYR A 41 7.71 -9.74 1.21
CA TYR A 41 7.56 -10.84 2.17
C TYR A 41 6.94 -12.07 1.51
N HIS A 42 5.81 -11.92 0.82
CA HIS A 42 5.13 -13.04 0.16
C HIS A 42 5.98 -13.69 -0.93
N PHE A 43 6.66 -12.91 -1.77
CA PHE A 43 7.54 -13.46 -2.80
C PHE A 43 8.74 -14.19 -2.22
N LYS A 44 9.34 -13.65 -1.15
CA LYS A 44 10.44 -14.32 -0.46
C LYS A 44 9.99 -15.65 0.15
N PHE A 45 8.85 -15.67 0.83
CA PHE A 45 8.27 -16.88 1.40
C PHE A 45 8.05 -17.97 0.33
N ILE A 46 7.48 -17.61 -0.82
CA ILE A 46 7.26 -18.55 -1.93
C ILE A 46 8.60 -19.09 -2.43
N ALA A 47 9.58 -18.22 -2.70
CA ALA A 47 10.89 -18.65 -3.18
C ALA A 47 11.58 -19.61 -2.21
N GLU A 48 11.57 -19.31 -0.91
CA GLU A 48 12.14 -20.16 0.13
C GLU A 48 11.44 -21.52 0.19
N LYS A 49 10.10 -21.53 0.14
CA LYS A 49 9.33 -22.78 0.21
C LYS A 49 9.44 -23.62 -1.04
N THR A 50 9.47 -23.02 -2.23
CA THR A 50 9.74 -23.73 -3.48
C THR A 50 11.12 -24.38 -3.46
N ALA A 51 12.15 -23.67 -2.97
CA ALA A 51 13.50 -24.23 -2.84
C ALA A 51 13.54 -25.41 -1.84
N GLU A 52 12.81 -25.30 -0.72
CA GLU A 52 12.69 -26.37 0.27
C GLU A 52 12.02 -27.63 -0.33
N VAL A 53 10.92 -27.45 -1.07
CA VAL A 53 10.22 -28.55 -1.75
C VAL A 53 11.14 -29.22 -2.78
N ALA A 54 11.83 -28.43 -3.60
CA ALA A 54 12.76 -28.96 -4.60
C ALA A 54 13.89 -29.78 -3.96
N ALA A 55 14.47 -29.30 -2.86
CA ALA A 55 15.51 -30.01 -2.14
C ALA A 55 15.00 -31.32 -1.52
N LYS A 56 13.80 -31.31 -0.92
CA LYS A 56 13.17 -32.51 -0.34
C LYS A 56 12.84 -33.56 -1.40
N LEU A 57 12.34 -33.12 -2.56
CA LEU A 57 12.02 -34.01 -3.67
C LEU A 57 13.29 -34.66 -4.25
N ALA A 58 14.32 -33.84 -4.51
CA ALA A 58 15.62 -34.35 -4.99
C ALA A 58 16.30 -35.29 -4.00
N GLY A 59 16.08 -35.09 -2.69
CA GLY A 59 16.57 -35.96 -1.62
C GLY A 59 15.74 -37.23 -1.38
N GLY A 60 14.62 -37.41 -2.10
CA GLY A 60 13.69 -38.54 -1.89
C GLY A 60 12.99 -38.53 -0.53
N ILE A 61 12.92 -37.36 0.13
CA ILE A 61 12.25 -37.17 1.42
C ILE A 61 10.73 -37.10 1.22
N ILE A 62 10.31 -36.55 0.09
CA ILE A 62 8.90 -36.47 -0.34
C ILE A 62 8.78 -37.07 -1.74
N ASP A 63 7.59 -37.51 -2.11
CA ASP A 63 7.28 -37.95 -3.47
C ASP A 63 6.77 -36.81 -4.37
N ASP A 64 6.62 -37.10 -5.67
CA ASP A 64 6.13 -36.13 -6.67
C ASP A 64 4.74 -35.56 -6.32
N LYS A 65 3.88 -36.37 -5.70
CA LYS A 65 2.50 -35.99 -5.38
C LYS A 65 2.47 -35.05 -4.19
N GLU A 66 3.30 -35.28 -3.18
CA GLU A 66 3.48 -34.40 -2.03
C GLU A 66 4.11 -33.06 -2.45
N ALA A 67 5.09 -33.11 -3.36
CA ALA A 67 5.70 -31.90 -3.94
C ALA A 67 4.65 -31.08 -4.71
N ASP A 68 3.89 -31.70 -5.61
CA ASP A 68 2.83 -31.04 -6.39
C ASP A 68 1.76 -30.42 -5.49
N ALA A 69 1.25 -31.17 -4.51
CA ALA A 69 0.28 -30.66 -3.54
C ALA A 69 0.82 -29.44 -2.77
N THR A 70 2.08 -29.47 -2.35
CA THR A 70 2.70 -28.34 -1.63
C THR A 70 2.84 -27.11 -2.53
N LEU A 71 3.29 -27.29 -3.78
CA LEU A 71 3.41 -26.19 -4.74
C LEU A 71 2.04 -25.59 -5.08
N HIS A 72 0.99 -26.41 -5.20
CA HIS A 72 -0.37 -25.92 -5.44
C HIS A 72 -0.91 -25.12 -4.25
N LEU A 73 -0.58 -25.51 -3.01
CA LEU A 73 -0.90 -24.70 -1.82
C LEU A 73 -0.18 -23.35 -1.83
N LEU A 74 1.08 -23.30 -2.27
CA LEU A 74 1.82 -22.04 -2.45
C LEU A 74 1.18 -21.15 -3.54
N GLU A 75 0.72 -21.75 -4.63
CA GLU A 75 -0.02 -21.05 -5.69
C GLU A 75 -1.31 -20.42 -5.14
N VAL A 76 -2.10 -21.17 -4.37
CA VAL A 76 -3.31 -20.65 -3.71
C VAL A 76 -2.97 -19.53 -2.74
N ASN A 77 -1.89 -19.66 -1.96
CA ASN A 77 -1.44 -18.60 -1.06
C ASN A 77 -1.07 -17.32 -1.81
N LEU A 78 -0.31 -17.43 -2.91
CA LEU A 78 0.04 -16.29 -3.76
C LEU A 78 -1.20 -15.61 -4.33
N ASN A 79 -2.14 -16.39 -4.85
CA ASN A 79 -3.40 -15.86 -5.39
C ASN A 79 -4.22 -15.10 -4.33
N SER A 80 -4.20 -15.56 -3.08
CA SER A 80 -4.81 -14.83 -1.97
C SER A 80 -4.09 -13.52 -1.69
N ALA A 81 -2.74 -13.54 -1.63
CA ALA A 81 -1.93 -12.35 -1.40
C ALA A 81 -2.13 -11.29 -2.50
N LEU A 82 -2.21 -11.70 -3.78
CA LEU A 82 -2.48 -10.79 -4.90
C LEU A 82 -3.82 -10.06 -4.75
N LYS A 83 -4.87 -10.76 -4.29
CA LYS A 83 -6.17 -10.13 -4.00
C LYS A 83 -6.08 -9.13 -2.85
N GLN A 84 -5.30 -9.44 -1.82
CA GLN A 84 -5.05 -8.52 -0.72
C GLN A 84 -4.30 -7.26 -1.20
N PHE A 85 -3.30 -7.38 -2.07
CA PHE A 85 -2.60 -6.21 -2.64
C PHE A 85 -3.54 -5.32 -3.46
N ALA A 86 -4.45 -5.92 -4.25
CA ALA A 86 -5.47 -5.16 -4.96
C ALA A 86 -6.38 -4.38 -4.00
N PHE A 87 -6.78 -5.00 -2.89
CA PHE A 87 -7.54 -4.30 -1.85
C PHE A 87 -6.75 -3.16 -1.20
N MET A 88 -5.45 -3.34 -0.93
CA MET A 88 -4.60 -2.27 -0.40
C MET A 88 -4.51 -1.07 -1.34
N ALA A 89 -4.50 -1.29 -2.66
CA ALA A 89 -4.55 -0.21 -3.64
C ALA A 89 -5.88 0.57 -3.56
N TYR A 90 -7.00 -0.11 -3.35
CA TYR A 90 -8.29 0.54 -3.13
C TYR A 90 -8.32 1.38 -1.85
N VAL A 91 -7.80 0.83 -0.74
CA VAL A 91 -7.64 1.57 0.53
C VAL A 91 -6.75 2.80 0.35
N THR A 92 -5.71 2.70 -0.49
CA THR A 92 -4.83 3.84 -0.82
C THR A 92 -5.61 4.98 -1.46
N ALA A 93 -6.50 4.69 -2.42
CA ALA A 93 -7.33 5.71 -3.04
C ALA A 93 -8.23 6.43 -2.01
N GLN A 94 -8.82 5.68 -1.06
CA GLN A 94 -9.63 6.26 0.02
C GLN A 94 -8.82 7.16 0.96
N LYS A 95 -7.59 6.75 1.30
CA LYS A 95 -6.67 7.55 2.11
C LYS A 95 -6.27 8.84 1.41
N ILE A 96 -5.99 8.78 0.10
CA ILE A 96 -5.69 9.96 -0.72
C ILE A 96 -6.87 10.93 -0.70
N LEU A 97 -8.09 10.43 -0.94
CA LEU A 97 -9.30 11.26 -0.91
C LEU A 97 -9.49 11.95 0.44
N SER A 98 -9.33 11.19 1.52
CA SER A 98 -9.42 11.71 2.90
C SER A 98 -8.37 12.78 3.18
N ALA A 99 -7.13 12.56 2.75
CA ALA A 99 -6.03 13.49 2.96
C ALA A 99 -6.23 14.80 2.18
N VAL A 100 -6.71 14.71 0.93
CA VAL A 100 -7.10 15.87 0.11
C VAL A 100 -8.17 16.71 0.81
N PHE A 101 -9.26 16.10 1.28
CA PHE A 101 -10.31 16.86 1.96
C PHE A 101 -9.86 17.44 3.30
N ASN A 102 -9.00 16.74 4.04
CA ASN A 102 -8.40 17.27 5.26
C ASN A 102 -7.51 18.50 4.98
N LEU A 103 -6.79 18.51 3.86
CA LEU A 103 -6.05 19.68 3.42
C LEU A 103 -6.97 20.85 3.12
N LEU A 104 -8.03 20.61 2.34
CA LEU A 104 -9.00 21.65 1.98
C LEU A 104 -9.69 22.26 3.22
N LYS A 105 -10.12 21.42 4.17
CA LYS A 105 -10.66 21.87 5.46
C LYS A 105 -9.68 22.78 6.19
N SER A 106 -8.42 22.37 6.23
CA SER A 106 -7.38 23.10 6.96
C SER A 106 -7.08 24.42 6.29
N ALA A 107 -6.96 24.45 4.96
CA ALA A 107 -6.78 25.67 4.18
C ALA A 107 -7.91 26.67 4.41
N ILE A 108 -9.17 26.23 4.31
CA ILE A 108 -10.35 27.09 4.51
C ILE A 108 -10.40 27.62 5.95
N ARG A 109 -10.16 26.76 6.94
CA ARG A 109 -10.09 27.17 8.35
C ARG A 109 -8.99 28.20 8.58
N ASN A 110 -7.80 28.00 8.01
CA ASN A 110 -6.65 28.87 8.24
C ASN A 110 -6.77 30.22 7.49
N LEU A 111 -7.57 30.27 6.42
CA LEU A 111 -7.86 31.49 5.67
C LEU A 111 -9.03 32.30 6.26
N THR A 112 -10.10 31.61 6.68
CA THR A 112 -11.39 32.25 7.01
C THR A 112 -11.77 32.16 8.49
N GLY A 113 -11.11 31.29 9.26
CA GLY A 113 -11.52 30.93 10.62
C GLY A 113 -12.69 29.92 10.69
N VAL A 114 -13.31 29.57 9.56
CA VAL A 114 -14.47 28.67 9.50
C VAL A 114 -14.04 27.21 9.47
N LYS A 115 -14.63 26.38 10.34
CA LYS A 115 -14.40 24.93 10.37
C LYS A 115 -15.49 24.19 9.58
N LEU A 116 -15.08 23.39 8.61
CA LEU A 116 -15.97 22.54 7.80
C LEU A 116 -16.10 21.13 8.40
N LEU A 117 -17.28 20.53 8.26
CA LEU A 117 -17.66 19.29 8.95
C LEU A 117 -17.50 17.99 8.13
N PHE A 118 -17.41 18.07 6.80
CA PHE A 118 -17.47 16.91 5.88
C PHE A 118 -16.15 16.14 5.82
#